data_AF-A0A0F3QCR4-F1
#
_entry.id   AF-A0A0F3QCR4-F1
#
_cell.length_a   1.000
_cell.length_b   1.000
_cell.length_c   1.000
_cell.angle_alpha   90.00
_cell.angle_beta   90.00
_cell.angle_gamma   90.00
#
_symmetry.space_group_name_H-M   'P 1'
#
loop_
_entity.id
_entity.type
_entity.pdbx_description
1 polymer ?
#
loop_
_entity_poly.entity_id
_entity_poly.type
_entity_poly.pdbx_seq_one_letter_code
_entity_poly.pdbx_strand_id
1 'polypeptide(L)'
;MITKEEVKKIAKLARLKFEEDKVEEFSSRLSSIMDMIDILNEIDCTDVKPLTSVCDMQARMRPDEVTSKDHSNELFDNVQGASQQLAKEVKYFITPKVVE
;
A
#
# COMPACT_ATOMS: atom_id res chain seq x y z
N MET A 1 22.98 8.88 1.56
CA MET A 1 22.65 8.34 2.90
C MET A 1 21.30 8.87 3.32
N ILE A 2 20.37 7.97 3.65
CA ILE A 2 19.02 8.33 4.08
C ILE A 2 19.07 8.77 5.54
N THR A 3 18.41 9.87 5.85
CA THR A 3 18.30 10.46 7.19
C THR A 3 17.11 9.91 7.97
N LYS A 4 17.14 10.01 9.30
CA LYS A 4 16.00 9.62 10.16
C LYS A 4 14.71 10.36 9.82
N GLU A 5 14.81 11.63 9.44
CA GLU A 5 13.64 12.43 9.04
C GLU A 5 12.99 11.88 7.78
N GLU A 6 13.78 11.45 6.80
CA GLU A 6 13.29 10.80 5.59
C GLU A 6 12.65 9.44 5.90
N VAL A 7 13.23 8.63 6.79
CA VAL A 7 12.62 7.37 7.25
C VAL A 7 11.26 7.64 7.90
N LYS A 8 11.15 8.64 8.79
CA LYS A 8 9.88 9.02 9.42
C LYS A 8 8.87 9.53 8.41
N LYS A 9 9.30 10.28 7.40
CA LYS A 9 8.45 10.77 6.31
C LYS A 9 7.89 9.61 5.49
N ILE A 10 8.74 8.65 5.10
CA ILE A 10 8.34 7.46 4.35
C ILE A 10 7.37 6.60 5.19
N ALA A 11 7.67 6.41 6.47
CA ALA A 11 6.81 5.67 7.40
C ALA A 11 5.40 6.30 7.47
N LYS A 12 5.32 7.63 7.58
CA LYS A 12 4.05 8.37 7.59
C LYS A 12 3.25 8.20 6.29
N LEU A 13 3.94 8.22 5.14
CA LEU A 13 3.31 7.99 3.83
C LEU A 13 2.78 6.56 3.70
N ALA A 14 3.55 5.58 4.17
CA ALA A 14 3.18 4.16 4.17
C ALA A 14 2.21 3.75 5.30
N ARG A 15 1.80 4.68 6.17
CA ARG A 15 0.97 4.42 7.37
C ARG A 15 1.60 3.40 8.33
N LEU A 16 2.92 3.39 8.42
CA LEU A 16 3.67 2.56 9.35
C LEU A 16 4.09 3.37 10.57
N LYS A 17 3.95 2.78 11.76
CA LYS A 17 4.47 3.33 13.02
C LYS A 17 5.71 2.52 13.42
N PHE A 18 6.82 3.21 13.59
CA PHE A 18 8.06 2.63 14.08
C PHE A 18 8.38 3.15 15.48
N GLU A 19 8.94 2.28 16.32
CA GLU A 19 9.57 2.67 17.56
C GLU A 19 10.88 3.42 17.25
N GLU A 20 11.24 4.40 18.07
CA GLU A 20 12.35 5.33 17.80
C GLU A 20 13.72 4.61 17.74
N ASP A 21 13.86 3.52 18.50
CA ASP A 21 15.05 2.66 18.55
C ASP A 21 15.32 1.94 17.22
N LYS A 22 14.28 1.69 16.41
CA LYS A 22 14.40 1.02 15.10
C LYS A 22 14.66 1.97 13.94
N VAL A 23 14.46 3.28 14.12
CA VAL A 23 14.58 4.26 13.03
C VAL A 23 16.03 4.31 12.50
N GLU A 24 17.02 4.21 13.38
CA GLU A 24 18.44 4.18 12.98
C GLU A 24 18.77 2.93 12.15
N GLU A 25 18.30 1.76 12.60
CA GLU A 25 18.51 0.49 11.88
C GLU A 25 17.90 0.58 10.47
N PHE A 26 16.68 1.11 10.35
CA PHE A 26 16.03 1.29 9.06
C PHE A 26 16.75 2.30 8.18
N SER A 27 17.29 3.39 8.74
CA SER A 27 18.08 4.37 7.98
C SER A 27 19.29 3.71 7.30
N SER A 28 20.02 2.89 8.07
CA SER A 28 21.19 2.15 7.56
C SER A 28 20.77 1.14 6.50
N ARG A 29 19.77 0.31 6.78
CA ARG A 29 19.29 -0.74 5.86
C ARG A 29 18.75 -0.18 4.55
N LEU A 30 17.96 0.90 4.61
CA LEU A 30 17.43 1.55 3.42
C LEU A 30 18.55 2.20 2.59
N SER A 31 19.57 2.76 3.24
CA SER A 31 20.74 3.30 2.54
C SER A 31 21.46 2.18 1.78
N SER A 32 21.72 1.03 2.41
CA SER A 32 22.36 -0.11 1.72
C SER A 32 21.53 -0.67 0.55
N ILE A 33 20.20 -0.67 0.65
CA ILE A 33 19.31 -1.08 -0.45
C ILE A 33 19.41 -0.09 -1.61
N MET A 34 19.44 1.22 -1.33
CA MET A 34 19.62 2.23 -2.38
C MET A 34 20.98 2.11 -3.06
N ASP A 35 22.05 1.92 -2.28
CA ASP A 35 23.40 1.71 -2.84
C ASP A 35 23.45 0.48 -3.77
N MET A 36 22.70 -0.59 -3.45
CA MET A 36 22.57 -1.76 -4.33
C MET A 36 21.78 -1.44 -5.61
N ILE A 37 20.72 -0.64 -5.51
CA ILE A 37 19.90 -0.23 -6.67
C ILE A 37 20.69 0.71 -7.59
N ASP A 38 21.59 1.53 -7.05
CA ASP A 38 22.38 2.50 -7.82
C ASP A 38 23.27 1.85 -8.87
N ILE A 39 23.60 0.56 -8.74
CA ILE A 39 24.30 -0.24 -9.77
C ILE A 39 23.53 -0.22 -11.10
N LEU A 40 22.19 -0.14 -11.06
CA LEU A 40 21.36 -0.09 -12.27
C LEU A 40 21.54 1.21 -13.07
N ASN A 41 22.06 2.29 -12.45
CA ASN A 41 22.33 3.55 -13.15
C ASN A 41 23.52 3.46 -14.12
N GLU A 42 24.35 2.41 -14.02
CA GLU A 42 25.47 2.19 -14.96
C GLU A 42 24.99 1.75 -16.36
N ILE A 43 23.73 1.33 -16.48
CA ILE A 43 23.15 0.80 -17.70
C ILE A 43 22.39 1.92 -18.43
N ASP A 44 22.82 2.25 -19.65
CA ASP A 44 22.11 3.23 -20.49
C ASP A 44 20.78 2.66 -20.99
N CYS A 45 19.69 3.30 -20.55
CA CYS A 45 18.32 2.97 -20.93
C CYS A 45 17.65 4.08 -21.78
N THR A 46 18.40 5.04 -22.34
CA THR A 46 17.85 6.23 -23.03
C THR A 46 16.85 5.87 -24.15
N ASP A 47 17.14 4.84 -24.93
CA ASP A 47 16.30 4.39 -26.05
C ASP A 47 15.43 3.15 -25.70
N VAL A 48 15.44 2.71 -24.44
CA VAL A 48 14.69 1.54 -23.98
C VAL A 48 13.34 1.97 -23.43
N LYS A 49 12.25 1.51 -24.06
CA LYS A 49 10.90 1.76 -23.56
C LYS A 49 10.67 1.01 -22.24
N PRO A 50 10.06 1.64 -21.22
CA PRO A 50 9.70 0.95 -19.98
C PRO A 50 8.75 -0.21 -20.23
N LEU A 51 9.01 -1.34 -19.57
CA LEU A 51 8.14 -2.51 -19.65
C LEU A 51 6.95 -2.35 -18.69
N THR A 52 5.73 -2.30 -19.23
CA THR A 52 4.49 -2.15 -18.45
C THR A 52 3.86 -3.48 -18.05
N SER A 53 3.92 -4.48 -18.94
CA SER A 53 3.44 -5.84 -18.75
C SER A 53 4.30 -6.76 -19.60
N VAL A 54 4.57 -7.97 -19.10
CA VAL A 54 5.29 -9.01 -19.87
C VAL A 54 4.44 -9.57 -21.00
N CYS A 55 3.11 -9.50 -20.89
CA CYS A 55 2.18 -9.91 -21.91
C CYS A 55 1.65 -8.68 -22.65
N ASP A 56 1.72 -8.71 -23.98
CA ASP A 56 1.05 -7.72 -24.83
C ASP A 56 -0.46 -7.93 -24.74
N MET A 57 -1.12 -7.07 -23.98
CA MET A 57 -2.56 -7.12 -23.78
C MET A 57 -3.17 -5.75 -24.02
N GLN A 58 -4.28 -5.75 -24.76
CA GLN A 58 -5.12 -4.57 -24.87
C GLN A 58 -5.91 -4.36 -23.57
N ALA A 59 -6.33 -3.12 -23.30
CA ALA A 59 -7.16 -2.82 -22.15
C ALA A 59 -8.45 -3.66 -22.18
N ARG A 60 -8.65 -4.50 -21.17
CA ARG A 60 -9.83 -5.37 -21.08
C ARG A 60 -11.05 -4.54 -20.68
N MET A 61 -11.98 -4.38 -21.60
CA MET A 61 -13.27 -3.73 -21.32
C MET A 61 -14.23 -4.71 -20.65
N ARG A 62 -15.05 -4.19 -19.73
CA ARG A 62 -16.18 -4.90 -19.11
C ARG A 62 -17.48 -4.37 -19.71
N PRO A 63 -18.47 -5.21 -20.05
CA PRO A 63 -19.79 -4.74 -20.47
C PRO A 63 -20.48 -3.95 -19.36
N ASP A 64 -21.30 -2.97 -19.75
CA ASP A 64 -22.08 -2.16 -18.81
C ASP A 64 -23.35 -2.89 -18.37
N GLU A 65 -23.15 -3.93 -17.55
CA GLU A 65 -24.22 -4.76 -17.02
C GLU A 65 -24.23 -4.72 -15.50
N VAL A 66 -25.42 -4.74 -14.91
CA VAL A 66 -25.63 -4.75 -13.46
C VAL A 66 -25.44 -6.18 -12.94
N THR A 67 -24.40 -6.39 -12.13
CA THR A 67 -24.13 -7.69 -11.48
C THR A 67 -24.32 -7.65 -9.96
N SER A 68 -24.92 -6.58 -9.43
CA SER A 68 -25.04 -6.33 -7.99
C SER A 68 -25.91 -7.38 -7.30
N LYS A 69 -25.39 -7.95 -6.22
CA LYS A 69 -26.10 -8.82 -5.27
C LYS A 69 -25.81 -8.35 -3.84
N ASP A 70 -26.70 -8.64 -2.90
CA ASP A 70 -26.45 -8.35 -1.49
C ASP A 70 -25.44 -9.36 -0.92
N HIS A 71 -24.20 -8.90 -0.73
CA HIS A 71 -23.12 -9.65 -0.07
C HIS A 71 -22.85 -9.16 1.35
N SER A 72 -23.75 -8.36 1.94
CA SER A 72 -23.50 -7.71 3.24
C SER A 72 -23.06 -8.71 4.31
N ASN A 73 -23.73 -9.86 4.41
CA ASN A 73 -23.40 -10.87 5.42
C ASN A 73 -21.96 -11.39 5.28
N GLU A 74 -21.56 -11.77 4.06
CA GLU A 74 -20.22 -12.28 3.74
C GLU A 74 -19.14 -11.20 3.96
N LEU A 75 -19.43 -9.96 3.60
CA LEU A 75 -18.50 -8.83 3.73
C LEU A 75 -18.19 -8.51 5.21
N PHE A 76 -19.19 -8.65 6.10
CA PHE A 76 -19.02 -8.33 7.52
C PHE A 76 -18.48 -9.49 8.37
N ASP A 77 -18.31 -10.68 7.80
CA ASP A 77 -17.72 -11.81 8.53
C ASP A 77 -16.25 -11.59 8.90
N ASN A 78 -15.53 -10.81 8.09
CA ASN A 78 -14.13 -10.45 8.34
C ASN A 78 -13.94 -9.23 9.25
N VAL A 79 -15.01 -8.56 9.69
CA VAL A 79 -14.87 -7.44 10.62
C VAL A 79 -14.39 -7.96 11.97
N GLN A 80 -13.30 -7.38 12.46
CA GLN A 80 -12.69 -7.75 13.74
C GLN A 80 -12.94 -6.67 14.79
N GLY A 81 -12.84 -7.06 16.07
CA GLY A 81 -12.88 -6.14 17.21
C GLY A 81 -14.28 -5.86 17.75
N ALA A 82 -14.35 -4.91 18.69
CA ALA A 82 -15.58 -4.58 19.44
C ALA A 82 -16.74 -4.10 18.54
N SER A 83 -16.44 -3.66 17.32
CA SER A 83 -17.42 -3.15 16.37
C SER A 83 -18.08 -4.23 15.52
N GLN A 84 -17.66 -5.50 15.61
CA GLN A 84 -18.13 -6.58 14.73
C GLN A 84 -19.65 -6.78 14.79
N GLN A 85 -20.21 -6.85 16.00
CA GLN A 85 -21.65 -7.06 16.17
C GLN A 85 -22.47 -5.88 15.64
N LEU A 86 -22.06 -4.66 16.01
CA LEU A 86 -22.72 -3.45 15.55
C LEU A 86 -22.61 -3.31 14.01
N ALA A 87 -21.46 -3.63 13.42
CA ALA A 87 -21.26 -3.58 11.97
C ALA A 87 -22.20 -4.53 11.21
N LYS A 88 -22.45 -5.74 11.74
CA LYS A 88 -23.38 -6.71 11.15
C LYS A 88 -24.84 -6.24 11.25
N GLU A 89 -25.22 -5.64 12.37
CA GLU A 89 -26.59 -5.15 12.60
C GLU A 89 -26.91 -3.91 11.75
N VAL A 90 -26.02 -2.92 11.75
CA VAL A 90 -26.26 -1.65 11.02
C VAL A 90 -25.81 -1.69 9.56
N LYS A 91 -25.07 -2.74 9.14
CA LYS A 91 -24.44 -2.87 7.82
C LYS A 91 -23.49 -1.71 7.45
N TYR A 92 -22.69 -1.25 8.41
CA TYR A 92 -21.65 -0.22 8.20
C TYR A 92 -20.30 -0.63 8.78
N PHE A 93 -19.20 -0.21 8.13
CA PHE A 93 -17.86 -0.28 8.72
C PHE A 93 -17.69 0.85 9.74
N ILE A 94 -17.44 0.48 10.98
CA ILE A 94 -17.30 1.43 12.09
C ILE A 94 -15.82 1.69 12.31
N THR A 95 -15.41 2.94 12.15
CA THR A 95 -14.03 3.39 12.37
C THR A 95 -14.02 4.56 13.36
N PRO A 96 -12.88 4.85 14.00
CA PRO A 96 -12.71 6.10 14.73
C PRO A 96 -13.06 7.29 13.85
N LYS A 97 -13.66 8.32 14.45
CA LYS A 97 -14.02 9.55 13.74
C LYS A 97 -12.75 10.18 13.16
N VAL A 98 -12.76 10.46 11.86
CA VAL A 98 -11.71 11.23 11.21
C VAL A 98 -11.82 12.66 11.71
N VAL A 99 -10.80 13.09 12.44
CA VAL A 99 -10.58 14.47 12.88
C VAL A 99 -9.29 14.96 12.23
N GLU A 100 -9.27 16.21 11.79
CA GLU A 100 -8.10 16.87 11.19
C GLU A 100 -7.00 17.15 12.22
#